data_AF-A9UGZ9-F1
#
_entry.id   AF-A9UGZ9-F1
#
_cell.length_a   1.000
_cell.length_b   1.000
_cell.length_c   1.000
_cell.angle_alpha   90.00
_cell.angle_beta   90.00
_cell.angle_gamma   90.00
#
_symmetry.space_group_name_H-M   'P 1'
#
loop_
_entity.id
_entity.type
_entity.pdbx_description
1 polymer ?
#
loop_
_entity_poly.entity_id
_entity_poly.type
_entity_poly.pdbx_seq_one_letter_code
_entity_poly.pdbx_strand_id
1 'polypeptide(L)'
;LIGGALASGAIQLDGSATITGDIGNGGGNANIIGANAGGTIDFQANGGTIKLTSTQNNILVDFDLVINTDQTGVVDASSLTNAQTLTISGDIGIIGANNKTLGQFNIGSSKTALNDGDVAINELVIGNNGSVQFANNTYLITKTTNAANQGKIIFNPVVANNTTLAAGTNLGSAAKPLAEINFAPAIDTILNVGQGVNLYATNITTAAANMGSFSFKAGGTNIVSGIVGGQQGNKFNTVTLDNGTTAKFLGNATFNGETTIEDNSTLQIGGNYTADFVASADGT
;
A
#
# COMPACT_ATOMS: atom_id res chain seq x y z
N LEU A 1 27.30 -16.46 32.17
CA LEU A 1 26.03 -17.16 31.96
C LEU A 1 25.84 -17.28 30.46
N ILE A 2 25.62 -18.50 29.99
CA ILE A 2 25.61 -18.92 28.59
C ILE A 2 24.41 -18.27 27.88
N GLY A 3 24.62 -17.79 26.65
CA GLY A 3 23.56 -17.36 25.75
C GLY A 3 22.55 -18.49 25.57
N GLY A 4 21.39 -18.33 26.18
CA GLY A 4 20.26 -19.22 26.00
C GLY A 4 19.49 -18.77 24.77
N ALA A 5 19.77 -19.38 23.62
CA ALA A 5 18.78 -19.44 22.57
C ALA A 5 17.52 -20.10 23.16
N LEU A 6 16.36 -19.48 22.94
CA LEU A 6 15.09 -20.04 23.35
C LEU A 6 14.88 -21.34 22.56
N ALA A 7 15.05 -22.48 23.22
CA ALA A 7 14.86 -23.78 22.59
C ALA A 7 13.37 -23.97 22.27
N SER A 8 13.07 -24.25 21.00
CA SER A 8 11.79 -24.72 20.40
C SER A 8 10.59 -24.85 21.35
N GLY A 9 10.11 -23.72 21.89
CA GLY A 9 9.00 -23.65 22.82
C GLY A 9 8.14 -22.43 22.53
N ALA A 10 6.84 -22.54 22.77
CA ALA A 10 5.94 -21.41 22.67
C ALA A 10 6.19 -20.46 23.85
N ILE A 11 6.35 -19.16 23.57
CA ILE A 11 6.31 -18.13 24.61
C ILE A 11 4.85 -17.72 24.77
N GLN A 12 4.19 -18.20 25.82
CA GLN A 12 2.87 -17.72 26.23
C GLN A 12 3.06 -16.54 27.21
N LEU A 13 2.50 -15.38 26.88
CA LEU A 13 2.56 -14.16 27.70
C LEU A 13 1.14 -13.79 28.13
N ASP A 14 0.72 -14.25 29.30
CA ASP A 14 -0.64 -14.04 29.84
C ASP A 14 -0.81 -12.70 30.58
N GLY A 15 0.08 -11.74 30.32
CA GLY A 15 0.11 -10.42 30.95
C GLY A 15 0.97 -9.42 30.18
N SER A 16 1.21 -8.23 30.75
CA SER A 16 2.11 -7.25 30.12
C SER A 16 3.56 -7.74 30.16
N ALA A 17 4.15 -8.00 29.00
CA ALA A 17 5.53 -8.45 28.87
C ALA A 17 6.33 -7.44 28.06
N THR A 18 7.48 -7.02 28.62
CA THR A 18 8.47 -6.24 27.88
C THR A 18 9.64 -7.18 27.57
N ILE A 19 9.83 -7.52 26.30
CA ILE A 19 10.99 -8.29 25.85
C ILE A 19 12.08 -7.28 25.46
N THR A 20 13.18 -7.25 26.22
CA THR A 20 14.36 -6.42 25.93
C THR A 20 15.54 -7.32 25.55
N GLY A 21 16.14 -7.09 24.38
CA GLY A 21 17.23 -7.91 23.82
C GLY A 21 16.87 -8.44 22.41
N ASP A 22 17.85 -9.01 21.70
CA ASP A 22 17.61 -9.60 20.37
C ASP A 22 16.76 -10.87 20.50
N ILE A 23 15.62 -10.92 19.80
CA ILE A 23 14.86 -12.16 19.55
C ILE A 23 15.42 -12.78 18.26
N GLY A 24 16.71 -13.14 18.26
CA GLY A 24 17.43 -13.64 17.08
C GLY A 24 18.89 -13.98 17.36
N ASN A 25 19.52 -14.76 16.47
CA ASN A 25 20.94 -15.13 16.59
C ASN A 25 21.83 -13.89 16.36
N GLY A 26 22.61 -13.50 17.37
CA GLY A 26 23.26 -12.19 17.54
C GLY A 26 24.37 -11.83 16.56
N GLY A 27 24.03 -11.67 15.28
CA GLY A 27 24.96 -11.22 14.24
C GLY A 27 24.28 -11.01 12.90
N GLY A 28 23.32 -10.08 12.82
CA GLY A 28 22.58 -9.76 11.59
C GLY A 28 21.43 -8.80 11.86
N ASN A 29 20.70 -8.42 10.80
CA ASN A 29 19.47 -7.63 10.91
C ASN A 29 18.54 -8.15 12.03
N ALA A 30 17.79 -7.25 12.67
CA ALA A 30 16.77 -7.64 13.65
C ALA A 30 15.60 -8.28 12.90
N ASN A 31 15.66 -9.61 12.73
CA ASN A 31 14.60 -10.39 12.11
C ASN A 31 13.72 -10.95 13.23
N ILE A 32 12.42 -10.68 13.17
CA ILE A 32 11.45 -11.52 13.88
C ILE A 32 11.18 -12.66 12.90
N ILE A 33 11.60 -13.87 13.22
CA ILE A 33 11.49 -15.04 12.33
C ILE A 33 10.48 -16.00 12.97
N GLY A 34 9.41 -16.32 12.25
CA GLY A 34 8.52 -17.41 12.64
C GLY A 34 9.32 -18.71 12.67
N ALA A 35 9.13 -19.54 13.70
CA ALA A 35 9.92 -20.76 13.90
C ALA A 35 9.80 -21.78 12.73
N ASN A 36 8.83 -21.58 11.84
CA ASN A 36 8.66 -22.27 10.56
C ASN A 36 8.32 -21.21 9.49
N ALA A 37 8.72 -21.42 8.23
CA ALA A 37 8.16 -20.65 7.12
C ALA A 37 6.61 -20.73 7.19
N GLY A 38 5.93 -19.58 7.23
CA GLY A 38 4.48 -19.52 7.49
C GLY A 38 4.08 -19.48 8.97
N GLY A 39 4.94 -18.96 9.86
CA GLY A 39 4.52 -18.59 11.21
C GLY A 39 3.49 -17.45 11.19
N THR A 40 2.84 -17.19 12.33
CA THR A 40 1.88 -16.08 12.46
C THR A 40 2.10 -15.32 13.76
N ILE A 41 1.75 -14.04 13.78
CA ILE A 41 1.41 -13.33 15.01
C ILE A 41 -0.08 -13.03 14.99
N ASP A 42 -0.79 -13.58 15.98
CA ASP A 42 -2.22 -13.37 16.15
C ASP A 42 -2.50 -12.13 17.02
N PHE A 43 -3.15 -11.11 16.45
CA PHE A 43 -3.79 -10.08 17.25
C PHE A 43 -5.15 -10.61 17.75
N GLN A 44 -5.20 -10.95 19.04
CA GLN A 44 -6.42 -11.38 19.71
C GLN A 44 -7.37 -10.20 20.00
N ALA A 45 -8.62 -10.52 20.35
CA ALA A 45 -9.60 -9.52 20.78
C ALA A 45 -9.03 -8.68 21.94
N ASN A 46 -9.22 -7.35 21.86
CA ASN A 46 -8.70 -6.28 22.75
C ASN A 46 -7.41 -5.57 22.32
N GLY A 47 -6.80 -5.90 21.17
CA GLY A 47 -5.85 -5.04 20.45
C GLY A 47 -4.54 -4.75 21.20
N GLY A 48 -3.47 -5.48 20.85
CA GLY A 48 -2.10 -5.17 21.28
C GLY A 48 -1.36 -4.25 20.31
N THR A 49 -0.23 -3.69 20.76
CA THR A 49 0.69 -2.95 19.90
C THR A 49 1.97 -3.76 19.71
N ILE A 50 2.35 -4.03 18.46
CA ILE A 50 3.70 -4.47 18.11
C ILE A 50 4.50 -3.23 17.76
N LYS A 51 5.51 -2.92 18.57
CA LYS A 51 6.41 -1.80 18.28
C LYS A 51 7.67 -2.30 17.59
N LEU A 52 7.93 -1.79 16.39
CA LEU A 52 9.08 -2.12 15.57
C LEU A 52 10.08 -0.96 15.63
N THR A 53 11.18 -1.16 16.37
CA THR A 53 12.21 -0.14 16.57
C THR A 53 13.57 -0.67 16.17
N SER A 54 14.34 0.15 15.47
CA SER A 54 15.75 -0.11 15.18
C SER A 54 16.45 1.22 14.93
N THR A 55 17.65 1.37 15.47
CA THR A 55 18.47 2.58 15.29
C THR A 55 19.49 2.43 14.16
N GLN A 56 19.72 1.22 13.67
CA GLN A 56 20.85 0.89 12.79
C GLN A 56 20.47 -0.06 11.66
N ASN A 57 19.62 -1.05 11.95
CA ASN A 57 19.34 -2.15 11.04
C ASN A 57 17.97 -2.02 10.38
N ASN A 58 17.85 -2.61 9.19
CA ASN A 58 16.55 -2.90 8.60
C ASN A 58 15.82 -3.95 9.45
N ILE A 59 14.49 -3.94 9.35
CA ILE A 59 13.62 -4.93 10.00
C ILE A 59 12.93 -5.74 8.91
N LEU A 60 12.96 -7.06 9.06
CA LEU A 60 12.18 -7.99 8.24
C LEU A 60 11.16 -8.72 9.12
N VAL A 61 9.92 -8.70 8.67
CA VAL A 61 8.80 -9.50 9.19
C VAL A 61 8.43 -10.48 8.08
N ASP A 62 8.81 -11.75 8.26
CA ASP A 62 8.69 -12.80 7.24
C ASP A 62 7.62 -13.84 7.60
N PHE A 63 6.49 -13.34 8.11
CA PHE A 63 5.38 -14.14 8.61
C PHE A 63 4.09 -13.30 8.60
N ASP A 64 2.95 -13.96 8.71
CA ASP A 64 1.65 -13.28 8.60
C ASP A 64 1.26 -12.58 9.90
N LEU A 65 0.61 -11.43 9.76
CA LEU A 65 -0.04 -10.71 10.85
C LEU A 65 -1.54 -11.02 10.81
N VAL A 66 -1.94 -12.03 11.57
CA VAL A 66 -3.31 -12.55 11.55
C VAL A 66 -4.21 -11.69 12.43
N ILE A 67 -5.33 -11.24 11.85
CA ILE A 67 -6.34 -10.42 12.50
C ILE A 67 -7.64 -11.20 12.63
N ASN A 68 -7.98 -11.65 13.85
CA ASN A 68 -9.19 -12.45 14.08
C ASN A 68 -10.44 -11.58 14.27
N THR A 69 -10.26 -10.38 14.82
CA THR A 69 -11.31 -9.39 15.04
C THR A 69 -11.00 -8.15 14.23
N ASP A 70 -11.93 -7.72 13.39
CA ASP A 70 -11.72 -6.57 12.50
C ASP A 70 -11.32 -5.31 13.29
N GLN A 71 -10.39 -4.53 12.73
CA GLN A 71 -9.87 -3.28 13.28
C GLN A 71 -9.17 -3.43 14.63
N THR A 72 -8.56 -4.59 14.88
CA THR A 72 -7.75 -4.82 16.10
C THR A 72 -6.27 -4.83 15.79
N GLY A 73 -5.47 -4.53 16.82
CA GLY A 73 -4.03 -4.51 16.72
C GLY A 73 -3.46 -3.19 16.19
N VAL A 74 -2.26 -2.87 16.63
CA VAL A 74 -1.46 -1.76 16.12
C VAL A 74 -0.07 -2.28 15.79
N VAL A 75 0.40 -1.97 14.58
CA VAL A 75 1.82 -2.08 14.26
C VAL A 75 2.41 -0.68 14.29
N ASP A 76 3.36 -0.44 15.20
CA ASP A 76 4.00 0.86 15.38
C ASP A 76 5.47 0.81 14.94
N ALA A 77 5.72 1.26 13.71
CA ALA A 77 7.04 1.48 13.15
C ALA A 77 7.37 2.99 13.06
N SER A 78 6.66 3.84 13.81
CA SER A 78 6.79 5.31 13.74
C SER A 78 8.18 5.83 14.09
N SER A 79 8.95 5.07 14.88
CA SER A 79 10.31 5.43 15.27
C SER A 79 11.37 5.11 14.22
N LEU A 80 11.05 4.33 13.18
CA LEU A 80 12.02 4.01 12.13
C LEU A 80 12.30 5.24 11.28
N THR A 81 13.58 5.46 10.99
CA THR A 81 14.05 6.62 10.23
C THR A 81 14.32 6.26 8.78
N ASN A 82 14.61 7.26 7.94
CA ASN A 82 14.99 7.06 6.55
C ASN A 82 16.28 6.25 6.33
N ALA A 83 17.06 5.99 7.39
CA ALA A 83 18.21 5.10 7.35
C ALA A 83 17.81 3.60 7.42
N GLN A 84 16.57 3.29 7.77
CA GLN A 84 16.05 1.93 7.86
C GLN A 84 14.98 1.68 6.79
N THR A 85 14.86 0.41 6.41
CA THR A 85 13.70 -0.14 5.72
C THR A 85 13.02 -1.16 6.62
N LEU A 86 11.70 -1.06 6.74
CA LEU A 86 10.85 -2.13 7.24
C LEU A 86 10.35 -2.93 6.04
N THR A 87 10.54 -4.24 6.05
CA THR A 87 9.97 -5.15 5.06
C THR A 87 9.00 -6.09 5.76
N ILE A 88 7.78 -6.19 5.23
CA ILE A 88 6.79 -7.19 5.63
C ILE A 88 6.53 -8.05 4.39
N SER A 89 6.73 -9.36 4.54
CA SER A 89 6.60 -10.38 3.50
C SER A 89 5.52 -11.41 3.83
N GLY A 90 4.61 -11.10 4.75
CA GLY A 90 3.45 -11.93 5.05
C GLY A 90 2.15 -11.15 4.88
N ASP A 91 1.04 -11.88 4.88
CA ASP A 91 -0.29 -11.30 4.83
C ASP A 91 -0.53 -10.41 6.06
N ILE A 92 -1.30 -9.34 5.89
CA ILE A 92 -1.80 -8.53 7.01
C ILE A 92 -3.32 -8.59 6.97
N GLY A 93 -3.93 -9.34 7.89
CA GLY A 93 -5.37 -9.49 7.92
C GLY A 93 -5.93 -10.29 6.75
N ILE A 94 -7.20 -10.08 6.42
CA ILE A 94 -7.94 -10.85 5.40
C ILE A 94 -8.77 -9.90 4.54
N ILE A 95 -8.66 -10.04 3.22
CA ILE A 95 -9.52 -9.36 2.23
C ILE A 95 -10.55 -10.36 1.69
N GLY A 96 -11.84 -10.07 1.84
CA GLY A 96 -12.92 -10.96 1.40
C GLY A 96 -14.31 -10.46 1.80
N ALA A 97 -15.30 -11.36 1.80
CA ALA A 97 -16.68 -10.99 2.15
C ALA A 97 -16.82 -10.38 3.55
N ASN A 98 -15.96 -10.80 4.48
CA ASN A 98 -15.84 -10.26 5.82
C ASN A 98 -14.38 -9.86 6.08
N ASN A 99 -14.00 -8.69 5.59
CA ASN A 99 -12.65 -8.17 5.77
C ASN A 99 -12.23 -8.22 7.25
N LYS A 100 -10.97 -8.55 7.49
CA LYS A 100 -10.31 -8.46 8.79
C LYS A 100 -9.12 -7.54 8.64
N THR A 101 -9.28 -6.30 9.06
CA THR A 101 -8.28 -5.25 8.89
C THR A 101 -7.47 -5.07 10.17
N LEU A 102 -6.16 -4.88 10.04
CA LEU A 102 -5.34 -4.36 11.15
C LEU A 102 -5.88 -3.00 11.58
N GLY A 103 -6.05 -2.78 12.89
CA GLY A 103 -6.60 -1.54 13.43
C GLY A 103 -5.82 -0.31 12.98
N GLN A 104 -4.50 -0.32 13.16
CA GLN A 104 -3.63 0.77 12.73
C GLN A 104 -2.22 0.29 12.37
N PHE A 105 -1.63 0.88 11.32
CA PHE A 105 -0.22 0.75 11.02
C PHE A 105 0.43 2.14 10.97
N ASN A 106 1.31 2.42 11.92
CA ASN A 106 2.07 3.66 12.00
C ASN A 106 3.45 3.51 11.35
N ILE A 107 3.76 4.39 10.39
CA ILE A 107 5.08 4.48 9.78
C ILE A 107 5.73 5.82 10.07
N GLY A 108 7.04 5.78 10.35
CA GLY A 108 7.89 6.96 10.57
C GLY A 108 8.39 7.53 9.25
N SER A 109 9.61 8.08 9.25
CA SER A 109 10.26 8.57 8.01
C SER A 109 10.89 7.46 7.16
N SER A 110 10.85 6.21 7.64
CA SER A 110 11.37 5.05 6.92
C SER A 110 10.61 4.72 5.63
N LYS A 111 11.23 3.89 4.79
CA LYS A 111 10.54 3.14 3.76
C LYS A 111 9.96 1.87 4.37
N THR A 112 8.67 1.64 4.19
CA THR A 112 8.00 0.37 4.53
C THR A 112 7.63 -0.35 3.24
N ALA A 113 8.14 -1.56 3.05
CA ALA A 113 7.88 -2.38 1.89
C ALA A 113 6.94 -3.52 2.26
N LEU A 114 5.76 -3.53 1.65
CA LEU A 114 4.77 -4.61 1.74
C LEU A 114 4.99 -5.51 0.52
N ASN A 115 5.96 -6.41 0.65
CA ASN A 115 6.60 -7.08 -0.48
C ASN A 115 5.92 -8.38 -0.90
N ASP A 116 5.21 -9.02 0.02
CA ASP A 116 4.50 -10.27 -0.23
C ASP A 116 3.22 -10.29 0.63
N GLY A 117 2.25 -11.10 0.22
CA GLY A 117 0.93 -11.20 0.85
C GLY A 117 -0.04 -10.05 0.58
N ASP A 118 -1.33 -10.35 0.73
CA ASP A 118 -2.42 -9.38 0.71
C ASP A 118 -2.44 -8.58 2.02
N VAL A 119 -2.84 -7.31 1.93
CA VAL A 119 -2.78 -6.38 3.07
C VAL A 119 -4.09 -5.65 3.29
N ALA A 120 -4.71 -5.90 4.45
CA ALA A 120 -5.91 -5.26 4.94
C ALA A 120 -5.59 -4.41 6.19
N ILE A 121 -5.63 -3.09 6.04
CA ILE A 121 -5.36 -2.12 7.11
C ILE A 121 -6.51 -1.12 7.18
N ASN A 122 -7.00 -0.88 8.39
CA ASN A 122 -8.02 0.12 8.63
C ASN A 122 -7.41 1.52 8.57
N GLU A 123 -6.43 1.82 9.41
CA GLU A 123 -5.74 3.11 9.37
C GLU A 123 -4.25 2.97 9.08
N LEU A 124 -3.81 3.45 7.92
CA LEU A 124 -2.40 3.64 7.61
C LEU A 124 -1.97 5.07 7.97
N VAL A 125 -1.09 5.21 8.96
CA VAL A 125 -0.58 6.51 9.39
C VAL A 125 0.82 6.71 8.82
N ILE A 126 0.99 7.74 7.99
CA ILE A 126 2.28 8.10 7.39
C ILE A 126 2.82 9.38 8.02
N GLY A 127 3.81 9.23 8.91
CA GLY A 127 4.52 10.33 9.54
C GLY A 127 5.81 10.72 8.81
N ASN A 128 6.29 11.94 9.05
CA ASN A 128 7.65 12.40 8.71
C ASN A 128 8.13 12.08 7.27
N ASN A 129 7.25 12.22 6.26
CA ASN A 129 7.53 11.87 4.86
C ASN A 129 7.95 10.40 4.63
N GLY A 130 7.49 9.47 5.46
CA GLY A 130 7.63 8.04 5.20
C GLY A 130 7.06 7.61 3.86
N SER A 131 7.47 6.44 3.40
CA SER A 131 6.93 5.86 2.17
C SER A 131 6.45 4.43 2.37
N VAL A 132 5.38 4.06 1.69
CA VAL A 132 4.91 2.67 1.62
C VAL A 132 5.04 2.18 0.20
N GLN A 133 5.73 1.07 0.03
CA GLN A 133 5.83 0.37 -1.24
C GLN A 133 4.82 -0.78 -1.27
N PHE A 134 3.96 -0.77 -2.29
CA PHE A 134 3.09 -1.86 -2.66
C PHE A 134 3.75 -2.67 -3.78
N ALA A 135 3.92 -3.96 -3.56
CA ALA A 135 4.33 -4.93 -4.55
C ALA A 135 3.11 -5.41 -5.36
N ASN A 136 3.09 -6.68 -5.77
CA ASN A 136 2.12 -7.25 -6.71
C ASN A 136 0.96 -8.02 -6.03
N ASN A 137 0.36 -7.43 -5.00
CA ASN A 137 -0.70 -8.05 -4.20
C ASN A 137 -1.99 -7.22 -4.18
N THR A 138 -2.96 -7.65 -3.36
CA THR A 138 -4.19 -6.92 -3.08
C THR A 138 -4.05 -6.10 -1.81
N TYR A 139 -4.40 -4.82 -1.89
CA TYR A 139 -4.32 -3.88 -0.78
C TYR A 139 -5.70 -3.29 -0.48
N LEU A 140 -6.14 -3.40 0.76
CA LEU A 140 -7.28 -2.69 1.34
C LEU A 140 -6.77 -1.75 2.42
N ILE A 141 -6.73 -0.45 2.12
CA ILE A 141 -6.41 0.60 3.10
C ILE A 141 -7.66 1.45 3.29
N THR A 142 -8.42 1.26 4.37
CA THR A 142 -9.73 1.95 4.50
C THR A 142 -9.56 3.45 4.73
N LYS A 143 -8.45 3.86 5.38
CA LYS A 143 -8.11 5.25 5.66
C LYS A 143 -6.60 5.46 5.67
N THR A 144 -6.16 6.59 5.12
CA THR A 144 -4.79 7.10 5.31
C THR A 144 -4.81 8.37 6.17
N THR A 145 -3.90 8.45 7.14
CA THR A 145 -3.66 9.64 7.96
C THR A 145 -2.24 10.13 7.74
N ASN A 146 -2.10 11.33 7.19
CA ASN A 146 -0.81 11.98 6.92
C ASN A 146 -0.94 13.49 7.14
N ALA A 147 0.19 14.19 7.26
CA ALA A 147 0.21 15.64 7.10
C ALA A 147 0.06 16.00 5.60
N ALA A 148 -0.54 17.15 5.29
CA ALA A 148 -0.74 17.57 3.90
C ALA A 148 0.60 17.69 3.16
N ASN A 149 0.66 17.18 1.93
CA ASN A 149 1.87 17.11 1.12
C ASN A 149 3.01 16.31 1.76
N GLN A 150 2.68 15.38 2.66
CA GLN A 150 3.62 14.41 3.20
C GLN A 150 3.19 13.00 2.90
N GLY A 151 4.17 12.11 2.91
CA GLY A 151 3.97 10.69 2.66
C GLY A 151 3.97 10.35 1.17
N LYS A 152 4.47 9.16 0.86
CA LYS A 152 4.55 8.64 -0.51
C LYS A 152 4.02 7.21 -0.57
N ILE A 153 3.23 6.90 -1.58
CA ILE A 153 2.94 5.52 -1.96
C ILE A 153 3.71 5.19 -3.23
N ILE A 154 4.30 4.00 -3.28
CA ILE A 154 5.11 3.52 -4.39
C ILE A 154 4.52 2.20 -4.87
N PHE A 155 3.96 2.18 -6.07
CA PHE A 155 3.65 0.93 -6.76
C PHE A 155 4.93 0.43 -7.41
N ASN A 156 5.47 -0.68 -6.93
CA ASN A 156 6.72 -1.29 -7.42
C ASN A 156 6.62 -2.83 -7.44
N PRO A 157 5.75 -3.40 -8.29
CA PRO A 157 5.68 -4.84 -8.47
C PRO A 157 7.02 -5.40 -8.99
N VAL A 158 7.42 -6.56 -8.47
CA VAL A 158 8.70 -7.22 -8.79
C VAL A 158 8.60 -8.10 -10.05
N VAL A 159 7.37 -8.40 -10.47
CA VAL A 159 7.02 -9.19 -11.66
C VAL A 159 6.01 -8.41 -12.50
N ALA A 160 5.92 -8.69 -13.81
CA ALA A 160 5.01 -8.02 -14.75
C ALA A 160 3.55 -8.43 -14.49
N ASN A 161 3.05 -8.07 -13.32
CA ASN A 161 1.73 -8.41 -12.81
C ASN A 161 1.05 -7.17 -12.22
N ASN A 162 -0.24 -7.34 -11.99
CA ASN A 162 -1.12 -6.28 -11.56
C ASN A 162 -1.05 -6.09 -10.04
N THR A 163 -1.05 -4.85 -9.58
CA THR A 163 -1.37 -4.52 -8.18
C THR A 163 -2.87 -4.25 -8.10
N THR A 164 -3.55 -4.73 -7.06
CA THR A 164 -4.99 -4.50 -6.89
C THR A 164 -5.25 -3.65 -5.65
N LEU A 165 -6.03 -2.58 -5.81
CA LEU A 165 -6.64 -1.86 -4.69
C LEU A 165 -8.05 -2.41 -4.50
N ALA A 166 -8.30 -3.03 -3.35
CA ALA A 166 -9.60 -3.58 -3.01
C ALA A 166 -10.65 -2.46 -2.88
N ALA A 167 -11.93 -2.83 -2.99
CA ALA A 167 -13.04 -1.90 -2.88
C ALA A 167 -12.98 -1.10 -1.56
N GLY A 168 -13.22 0.20 -1.65
CA GLY A 168 -13.18 1.12 -0.50
C GLY A 168 -11.78 1.57 -0.05
N THR A 169 -10.72 1.28 -0.82
CA THR A 169 -9.36 1.76 -0.50
C THR A 169 -9.23 3.28 -0.64
N ASN A 170 -8.63 3.94 0.35
CA ASN A 170 -8.39 5.39 0.39
C ASN A 170 -6.91 5.69 0.67
N LEU A 171 -6.19 6.13 -0.36
CA LEU A 171 -4.80 6.55 -0.26
C LEU A 171 -4.71 8.08 -0.20
N GLY A 172 -4.33 8.62 0.94
CA GLY A 172 -4.46 10.05 1.26
C GLY A 172 -5.91 10.49 1.48
N SER A 173 -6.14 11.81 1.54
CA SER A 173 -7.47 12.39 1.64
C SER A 173 -7.56 13.73 0.90
N ALA A 174 -8.78 14.18 0.56
CA ALA A 174 -8.99 15.48 -0.06
C ALA A 174 -8.43 16.66 0.77
N ALA A 175 -8.54 16.57 2.10
CA ALA A 175 -8.03 17.62 3.01
C ALA A 175 -6.51 17.55 3.20
N LYS A 176 -5.93 16.35 3.11
CA LYS A 176 -4.50 16.11 3.33
C LYS A 176 -4.01 15.12 2.27
N PRO A 177 -3.82 15.57 1.02
CA PRO A 177 -3.29 14.71 -0.03
C PRO A 177 -1.87 14.26 0.34
N LEU A 178 -1.52 13.06 -0.10
CA LEU A 178 -0.14 12.57 -0.07
C LEU A 178 0.76 13.49 -0.91
N ALA A 179 2.05 13.53 -0.62
CA ALA A 179 3.00 14.25 -1.47
C ALA A 179 3.01 13.67 -2.89
N GLU A 180 3.07 12.33 -2.95
CA GLU A 180 3.25 11.62 -4.21
C GLU A 180 2.67 10.20 -4.16
N ILE A 181 2.07 9.79 -5.27
CA ILE A 181 1.88 8.37 -5.63
C ILE A 181 2.76 8.11 -6.84
N ASN A 182 3.63 7.11 -6.78
CA ASN A 182 4.63 6.86 -7.81
C ASN A 182 4.54 5.43 -8.36
N PHE A 183 4.56 5.31 -9.68
CA PHE A 183 4.65 4.05 -10.41
C PHE A 183 6.11 3.83 -10.81
N ALA A 184 6.82 3.04 -10.00
CA ALA A 184 8.27 2.99 -9.97
C ALA A 184 9.00 1.87 -10.76
N PRO A 185 8.38 0.74 -11.17
CA PRO A 185 9.17 -0.42 -11.62
C PRO A 185 9.83 -0.19 -12.99
N ALA A 186 10.47 -1.22 -13.55
CA ALA A 186 11.07 -1.16 -14.90
C ALA A 186 10.13 -1.70 -16.00
N ILE A 187 8.90 -2.05 -15.64
CA ILE A 187 7.89 -2.71 -16.48
C ILE A 187 6.55 -2.01 -16.27
N ASP A 188 5.62 -2.08 -17.23
CA ASP A 188 4.32 -1.44 -17.05
C ASP A 188 3.53 -2.12 -15.91
N THR A 189 3.01 -1.32 -15.00
CA THR A 189 2.20 -1.77 -13.85
C THR A 189 0.74 -1.45 -14.11
N ILE A 190 -0.10 -2.47 -14.17
CA ILE A 190 -1.54 -2.27 -14.13
C ILE A 190 -1.98 -2.17 -12.67
N LEU A 191 -2.57 -1.04 -12.31
CA LEU A 191 -3.29 -0.85 -11.06
C LEU A 191 -4.76 -1.17 -11.28
N ASN A 192 -5.20 -2.33 -10.79
CA ASN A 192 -6.62 -2.66 -10.74
C ASN A 192 -7.28 -1.87 -9.61
N VAL A 193 -8.27 -1.09 -9.97
CA VAL A 193 -8.97 -0.20 -9.05
C VAL A 193 -10.35 -0.78 -8.73
N GLY A 194 -10.51 -1.24 -7.50
CA GLY A 194 -11.77 -1.72 -6.97
C GLY A 194 -12.83 -0.62 -6.87
N GLN A 195 -14.06 -1.02 -6.54
CA GLN A 195 -15.18 -0.07 -6.41
C GLN A 195 -14.93 0.95 -5.28
N GLY A 196 -15.15 2.24 -5.55
CA GLY A 196 -15.13 3.27 -4.51
C GLY A 196 -13.73 3.62 -4.01
N VAL A 197 -12.69 3.31 -4.78
CA VAL A 197 -11.30 3.62 -4.44
C VAL A 197 -11.01 5.10 -4.69
N ASN A 198 -10.30 5.73 -3.76
CA ASN A 198 -9.89 7.12 -3.86
C ASN A 198 -8.38 7.29 -3.68
N LEU A 199 -7.76 7.96 -4.63
CA LEU A 199 -6.34 8.32 -4.64
C LEU A 199 -6.23 9.83 -4.51
N TYR A 200 -5.67 10.32 -3.41
CA TYR A 200 -5.43 11.74 -3.17
C TYR A 200 -3.94 11.99 -2.97
N ALA A 201 -3.30 12.53 -4.00
CA ALA A 201 -1.92 13.00 -3.93
C ALA A 201 -1.78 14.36 -4.62
N THR A 202 -0.69 15.07 -4.34
CA THR A 202 -0.36 16.30 -5.08
C THR A 202 0.13 15.95 -6.47
N ASN A 203 0.97 14.91 -6.58
CA ASN A 203 1.46 14.37 -7.84
C ASN A 203 1.24 12.87 -7.91
N ILE A 204 0.86 12.40 -9.10
CA ILE A 204 0.83 10.99 -9.44
C ILE A 204 1.78 10.82 -10.62
N THR A 205 2.90 10.15 -10.38
CA THR A 205 4.08 10.17 -11.25
C THR A 205 4.46 8.76 -11.68
N THR A 206 5.26 8.69 -12.74
CA THR A 206 5.82 7.45 -13.27
C THR A 206 7.34 7.59 -13.32
N ALA A 207 8.07 6.47 -13.20
CA ALA A 207 9.53 6.47 -13.30
C ALA A 207 10.02 6.75 -14.74
N ALA A 208 9.26 6.30 -15.74
CA ALA A 208 9.52 6.55 -17.16
C ALA A 208 8.21 6.78 -17.93
N ALA A 209 8.32 7.10 -19.22
CA ALA A 209 7.18 7.15 -20.13
C ALA A 209 6.54 5.76 -20.30
N ASN A 210 5.23 5.72 -20.57
CA ASN A 210 4.47 4.50 -20.87
C ASN A 210 4.51 3.50 -19.71
N MET A 211 4.45 4.02 -18.49
CA MET A 211 4.46 3.24 -17.28
C MET A 211 3.25 3.60 -16.42
N GLY A 212 2.67 2.61 -15.76
CA GLY A 212 1.50 2.82 -14.94
C GLY A 212 0.25 2.87 -15.81
N SER A 213 -0.60 1.88 -15.63
CA SER A 213 -1.90 1.76 -16.29
C SER A 213 -2.98 1.71 -15.21
N PHE A 214 -4.09 2.42 -15.41
CA PHE A 214 -5.25 2.33 -14.53
C PHE A 214 -6.32 1.43 -15.13
N SER A 215 -6.77 0.43 -14.36
CA SER A 215 -7.84 -0.49 -14.74
C SER A 215 -9.02 -0.32 -13.79
N PHE A 216 -10.04 0.41 -14.26
CA PHE A 216 -11.26 0.74 -13.53
C PHE A 216 -12.43 -0.13 -14.02
N LYS A 217 -12.41 -1.42 -13.66
CA LYS A 217 -13.39 -2.41 -14.16
C LYS A 217 -14.38 -2.91 -13.10
N ALA A 218 -14.30 -2.40 -11.87
CA ALA A 218 -15.08 -2.92 -10.74
C ALA A 218 -16.45 -2.22 -10.54
N GLY A 219 -16.86 -1.32 -11.44
CA GLY A 219 -18.05 -0.48 -11.28
C GLY A 219 -17.87 0.68 -10.27
N GLY A 220 -18.94 1.45 -10.07
CA GLY A 220 -19.01 2.54 -9.08
C GLY A 220 -18.22 3.80 -9.46
N THR A 221 -17.99 4.69 -8.49
CA THR A 221 -17.23 5.94 -8.70
C THR A 221 -15.88 5.87 -8.00
N ASN A 222 -14.81 6.19 -8.73
CA ASN A 222 -13.44 6.25 -8.23
C ASN A 222 -12.89 7.66 -8.41
N ILE A 223 -12.04 8.11 -7.48
CA ILE A 223 -11.41 9.44 -7.53
C ILE A 223 -9.90 9.29 -7.67
N VAL A 224 -9.33 10.06 -8.59
CA VAL A 224 -7.90 10.26 -8.73
C VAL A 224 -7.62 11.75 -8.68
N SER A 225 -7.00 12.22 -7.61
CA SER A 225 -6.73 13.63 -7.37
C SER A 225 -5.23 13.89 -7.37
N GLY A 226 -4.85 15.00 -7.98
CA GLY A 226 -3.47 15.41 -8.20
C GLY A 226 -3.17 15.66 -9.67
N ILE A 227 -1.93 16.00 -9.97
CA ILE A 227 -1.42 16.07 -11.34
C ILE A 227 -0.96 14.66 -11.74
N VAL A 228 -1.59 14.06 -12.77
CA VAL A 228 -1.28 12.72 -13.27
C VAL A 228 -0.40 12.82 -14.52
N GLY A 229 0.79 12.20 -14.52
CA GLY A 229 1.67 12.15 -15.70
C GLY A 229 2.25 13.51 -16.12
N GLY A 230 2.37 14.46 -15.18
CA GLY A 230 2.75 15.85 -15.44
C GLY A 230 4.24 16.20 -15.33
N GLN A 231 5.12 15.21 -15.09
CA GLN A 231 6.57 15.44 -15.10
C GLN A 231 7.06 15.34 -16.56
N GLN A 232 7.97 16.23 -16.97
CA GLN A 232 8.38 16.37 -18.37
C GLN A 232 8.88 15.03 -18.95
N GLY A 233 8.10 14.45 -19.86
CA GLY A 233 8.41 13.16 -20.51
C GLY A 233 7.85 11.91 -19.80
N ASN A 234 7.33 12.01 -18.58
CA ASN A 234 6.82 10.88 -17.80
C ASN A 234 5.30 10.87 -17.82
N LYS A 235 4.75 10.07 -18.75
CA LYS A 235 3.32 9.93 -19.01
C LYS A 235 2.82 8.53 -18.66
N PHE A 236 1.57 8.43 -18.20
CA PHE A 236 0.92 7.14 -17.91
C PHE A 236 0.66 6.34 -19.19
N ASN A 237 0.61 5.01 -19.10
CA ASN A 237 0.31 4.15 -20.23
C ASN A 237 -1.20 4.13 -20.51
N THR A 238 -1.94 3.10 -20.09
CA THR A 238 -3.37 2.97 -20.45
C THR A 238 -4.32 3.39 -19.32
N VAL A 239 -5.54 3.74 -19.71
CA VAL A 239 -6.67 3.93 -18.80
C VAL A 239 -7.85 3.16 -19.36
N THR A 240 -8.31 2.14 -18.65
CA THR A 240 -9.45 1.32 -19.08
C THR A 240 -10.58 1.44 -18.08
N LEU A 241 -11.79 1.74 -18.56
CA LEU A 241 -13.01 1.77 -17.76
C LEU A 241 -14.01 0.77 -18.32
N ASP A 242 -14.71 0.06 -17.43
CA ASP A 242 -15.69 -0.97 -17.78
C ASP A 242 -16.76 -1.09 -16.67
N ASN A 243 -17.81 -1.89 -16.89
CA ASN A 243 -18.86 -2.20 -15.91
C ASN A 243 -19.55 -0.97 -15.28
N GLY A 244 -19.81 0.06 -16.08
CA GLY A 244 -20.48 1.29 -15.63
C GLY A 244 -19.66 2.09 -14.60
N THR A 245 -18.33 1.99 -14.63
CA THR A 245 -17.47 2.75 -13.73
C THR A 245 -17.41 4.23 -14.11
N THR A 246 -17.45 5.12 -13.11
CA THR A 246 -17.03 6.51 -13.25
C THR A 246 -15.63 6.71 -12.65
N ALA A 247 -14.64 7.10 -13.46
CA ALA A 247 -13.32 7.51 -12.96
C ALA A 247 -13.19 9.04 -13.03
N LYS A 248 -12.96 9.69 -11.89
CA LYS A 248 -12.84 11.15 -11.78
C LYS A 248 -11.40 11.58 -11.51
N PHE A 249 -10.74 12.08 -12.54
CA PHE A 249 -9.45 12.75 -12.44
C PHE A 249 -9.69 14.21 -12.09
N LEU A 250 -9.41 14.63 -10.86
CA LEU A 250 -9.76 15.99 -10.40
C LEU A 250 -8.78 17.06 -10.89
N GLY A 251 -7.54 16.67 -11.23
CA GLY A 251 -6.50 17.58 -11.72
C GLY A 251 -6.19 17.38 -13.21
N ASN A 252 -5.01 17.85 -13.62
CA ASN A 252 -4.50 17.62 -14.97
C ASN A 252 -4.09 16.15 -15.13
N ALA A 253 -4.27 15.59 -16.33
CA ALA A 253 -3.93 14.21 -16.61
C ALA A 253 -3.27 14.02 -17.97
N THR A 254 -2.14 13.32 -18.00
CA THR A 254 -1.41 12.98 -19.22
C THR A 254 -1.28 11.48 -19.38
N PHE A 255 -1.83 10.96 -20.48
CA PHE A 255 -1.81 9.55 -20.88
C PHE A 255 -1.12 9.43 -22.25
N ASN A 256 -0.41 8.34 -22.48
CA ASN A 256 0.26 8.03 -23.75
C ASN A 256 -0.33 6.79 -24.41
N GLY A 257 -0.78 5.82 -23.62
CA GLY A 257 -1.43 4.62 -24.12
C GLY A 257 -2.90 4.88 -24.43
N GLU A 258 -3.52 3.85 -25.01
CA GLU A 258 -4.94 3.83 -25.31
C GLU A 258 -5.77 4.03 -24.04
N THR A 259 -6.69 5.00 -24.11
CA THR A 259 -7.77 5.14 -23.14
C THR A 259 -9.02 4.48 -23.71
N THR A 260 -9.54 3.44 -23.04
CA THR A 260 -10.74 2.71 -23.47
C THR A 260 -11.86 2.89 -22.46
N ILE A 261 -13.06 3.25 -22.93
CA ILE A 261 -14.25 3.44 -22.10
C ILE A 261 -15.37 2.51 -22.58
N GLU A 262 -15.70 1.49 -21.80
CA GLU A 262 -16.67 0.42 -22.12
C GLU A 262 -17.90 0.46 -21.19
N ASP A 263 -18.96 -0.27 -21.55
CA ASP A 263 -20.14 -0.56 -20.70
C ASP A 263 -20.75 0.63 -19.95
N ASN A 264 -21.05 1.72 -20.67
CA ASN A 264 -21.62 2.97 -20.14
C ASN A 264 -20.78 3.62 -19.02
N SER A 265 -19.46 3.37 -19.03
CA SER A 265 -18.54 4.00 -18.11
C SER A 265 -18.30 5.48 -18.44
N THR A 266 -17.76 6.23 -17.49
CA THR A 266 -17.53 7.68 -17.62
C THR A 266 -16.14 8.06 -17.13
N LEU A 267 -15.32 8.62 -18.01
CA LEU A 267 -14.07 9.29 -17.64
C LEU A 267 -14.34 10.80 -17.48
N GLN A 268 -14.10 11.35 -16.29
CA GLN A 268 -14.20 12.78 -16.01
C GLN A 268 -12.83 13.33 -15.70
N ILE A 269 -12.42 14.40 -16.39
CA ILE A 269 -11.16 15.10 -16.14
C ILE A 269 -11.47 16.56 -15.81
N GLY A 270 -11.12 16.99 -14.60
CA GLY A 270 -11.40 18.33 -14.09
C GLY A 270 -10.38 19.39 -14.54
N GLY A 271 -9.18 18.97 -14.93
CA GLY A 271 -8.11 19.84 -15.45
C GLY A 271 -7.88 19.68 -16.96
N ASN A 272 -6.72 20.14 -17.41
CA ASN A 272 -6.26 19.88 -18.77
C ASN A 272 -5.89 18.41 -18.94
N TYR A 273 -6.18 17.85 -20.11
CA TYR A 273 -5.75 16.51 -20.45
C TYR A 273 -4.89 16.47 -21.72
N THR A 274 -4.04 15.45 -21.80
CA THR A 274 -3.29 15.11 -23.01
C THR A 274 -3.32 13.60 -23.14
N ALA A 275 -3.81 13.09 -24.27
CA ALA A 275 -3.88 11.67 -24.58
C ALA A 275 -3.49 11.47 -26.04
N ASP A 276 -2.71 10.42 -26.32
CA ASP A 276 -2.36 10.08 -27.70
C ASP A 276 -3.55 9.42 -28.43
N PHE A 277 -4.42 8.72 -27.69
CA PHE A 277 -5.63 8.08 -28.21
C PHE A 277 -6.70 7.91 -27.13
N VAL A 278 -7.96 8.17 -27.49
CA VAL A 278 -9.15 7.90 -26.67
C VAL A 278 -10.17 7.20 -27.56
N ALA A 279 -10.70 6.07 -27.10
CA ALA A 279 -11.81 5.38 -27.73
C ALA A 279 -12.88 5.02 -26.69
N SER A 280 -14.13 5.17 -27.10
CA SER A 280 -15.28 4.69 -26.36
C SER A 280 -15.97 3.54 -27.12
N ALA A 281 -16.66 2.66 -26.40
CA ALA A 281 -17.38 1.54 -26.97
C ALA A 281 -18.55 1.95 -27.89
N ASP A 282 -19.02 3.19 -27.81
CA ASP A 282 -20.01 3.74 -28.75
C ASP A 282 -19.37 4.35 -30.02
N GLY A 283 -18.04 4.31 -30.14
CA GLY A 283 -17.29 4.78 -31.30
C GLY A 283 -17.06 6.28 -31.34
N THR A 284 -17.25 6.99 -30.22
CA THR A 284 -16.86 8.40 -30.03
C THR A 284 -15.45 8.57 -29.47
#